data_AF-B1HXF4-F1
#
_entry.id   AF-B1HXF4-F1
#
_cell.length_a   1.000
_cell.length_b   1.000
_cell.length_c   1.000
_cell.angle_alpha   90.00
_cell.angle_beta   90.00
_cell.angle_gamma   90.00
#
_symmetry.space_group_name_H-M   'P 1'
#
loop_
_entity.id
_entity.type
_entity.pdbx_description
1 polymer ?
#
loop_
_entity_poly.entity_id
_entity_poly.type
_entity_poly.pdbx_seq_one_letter_code
_entity_poly.pdbx_strand_id
1 'polypeptide(L)' 'MGKVSVEQRIQAVQRYLNGYETMLEIAKDIGVTEWVRRYQKNGVETFLKSYTNYSAD' A
#
# COMPACT_ATOMS: atom_id res chain seq x y z
N MET A 1 -6.27 -7.45 -5.52
CA MET A 1 -5.39 -6.88 -4.48
C MET A 1 -6.27 -6.21 -3.45
N GLY A 2 -6.43 -6.85 -2.28
CA GLY A 2 -7.22 -6.28 -1.18
C GLY A 2 -6.57 -5.03 -0.61
N LYS A 3 -7.34 -4.22 0.12
CA LYS A 3 -6.80 -3.12 0.92
C LYS A 3 -5.78 -3.71 1.89
N VAL A 4 -4.55 -3.19 1.93
CA VAL A 4 -3.58 -3.55 2.97
C VAL A 4 -4.15 -3.13 4.31
N SER A 5 -4.48 -4.11 5.16
CA SER A 5 -5.07 -3.92 6.48
C SER A 5 -4.11 -3.18 7.41
N VAL A 6 -4.66 -2.53 8.45
CA VAL A 6 -3.86 -1.82 9.46
C VAL A 6 -2.84 -2.76 10.12
N GLU A 7 -3.25 -3.99 10.43
CA GLU A 7 -2.38 -5.01 11.02
C GLU A 7 -1.18 -5.36 10.13
N GLN A 8 -1.40 -5.49 8.82
CA GLN A 8 -0.32 -5.75 7.86
C GLN A 8 0.68 -4.57 7.81
N ARG A 9 0.19 -3.34 7.93
CA ARG A 9 1.07 -2.15 7.99
C ARG A 9 1.90 -2.14 9.28
N ILE A 10 1.29 -2.48 10.42
CA ILE A 10 1.98 -2.56 11.71
C ILE A 10 3.07 -3.65 11.66
N GLN A 11 2.74 -4.83 11.15
CA GLN A 11 3.72 -5.92 11.00
C GLN A 11 4.87 -5.51 10.08
N ALA A 12 4.59 -4.90 8.93
CA ALA A 12 5.63 -4.41 8.02
C ALA A 12 6.61 -3.44 8.72
N VAL A 13 6.09 -2.49 9.50
CA VAL A 13 6.92 -1.54 10.27
C VAL A 13 7.77 -2.27 11.32
N GLN A 14 7.19 -3.22 12.06
CA GLN A 14 7.94 -3.98 13.05
C GLN A 14 9.07 -4.80 12.41
N ARG A 15 8.84 -5.43 11.25
CA ARG A 15 9.87 -6.23 10.56
C ARG A 15 11.04 -5.38 10.08
N TYR A 16 10.75 -4.18 9.57
CA TYR A 16 11.79 -3.22 9.21
C TYR A 16 12.61 -2.78 10.42
N LEU A 17 11.94 -2.36 11.51
CA LEU A 17 12.60 -1.84 12.71
C LEU A 17 13.46 -2.89 13.43
N ASN A 18 13.08 -4.16 13.37
CA ASN A 18 13.87 -5.26 13.93
C ASN A 18 15.00 -5.73 12.99
N GLY A 19 15.10 -5.18 11.78
CA GLY A 19 16.13 -5.55 10.80
C GLY A 19 15.92 -6.91 10.13
N TYR A 20 14.72 -7.49 10.21
CA TYR A 20 14.41 -8.78 9.57
C TYR A 20 14.28 -8.66 8.05
N GLU A 21 13.75 -7.53 7.58
CA GLU A 21 13.51 -7.28 6.17
C GLU A 21 13.91 -5.86 5.79
N THR A 22 14.38 -5.68 4.56
CA THR A 22 14.63 -4.33 4.04
C THR A 22 13.32 -3.68 3.61
N MET A 23 13.32 -2.34 3.50
CA MET A 23 12.16 -1.59 2.99
C MET A 23 11.73 -2.05 1.59
N LEU A 24 12.67 -2.54 0.76
CA LEU A 24 12.37 -3.04 -0.59
C LEU A 24 11.63 -4.39 -0.55
N GLU A 25 12.05 -5.29 0.34
CA GLU A 25 11.42 -6.60 0.55
C GLU A 25 9.97 -6.41 1.01
N ILE A 26 9.79 -5.55 2.02
CA ILE A 26 8.48 -5.16 2.54
C ILE A 26 7.64 -4.54 1.42
N ALA A 27 8.18 -3.59 0.65
CA ALA A 27 7.44 -2.96 -0.44
C ALA A 27 6.95 -3.96 -1.51
N LYS A 28 7.68 -5.04 -1.76
CA LYS A 28 7.22 -6.13 -2.64
C LYS A 28 6.09 -6.92 -2.00
N ASP A 29 6.20 -7.26 -0.71
CA ASP A 29 5.20 -8.05 0.04
C ASP A 29 3.84 -7.34 0.09
N ILE A 30 3.82 -6.06 0.46
CA ILE A 30 2.58 -5.25 0.51
C ILE A 30 2.13 -4.72 -0.85
N GLY A 31 2.83 -5.06 -1.94
CA GLY A 31 2.43 -4.71 -3.30
C GLY A 31 2.56 -3.22 -3.64
N VAL A 32 3.48 -2.51 -3.00
CA VAL A 32 3.78 -1.08 -3.30
C VAL A 32 4.22 -0.91 -4.76
N THR A 33 4.82 -1.93 -5.37
CA THR A 33 5.16 -1.96 -6.80
C THR A 33 3.95 -1.73 -7.71
N GLU A 34 2.78 -2.24 -7.34
CA GLU A 34 1.52 -1.99 -8.08
C GLU A 34 1.07 -0.53 -7.93
N TRP A 35 1.28 0.08 -6.77
CA TRP A 35 0.95 1.50 -6.56
C TRP A 35 1.85 2.42 -7.38
N VAL A 36 3.13 2.09 -7.49
CA VAL A 36 4.08 2.79 -8.37
C VAL A 36 3.65 2.67 -9.83
N ARG A 37 3.30 1.47 -10.30
CA ARG A 37 2.81 1.25 -11.67
C ARG A 37 1.55 2.07 -11.96
N ARG A 38 0.60 2.10 -11.01
CA ARG A 38 -0.62 2.90 -11.13
C ARG A 38 -0.33 4.40 -11.18
N TYR A 39 0.59 4.87 -10.34
CA TYR A 39 1.01 6.28 -10.35
C TYR A 39 1.69 6.65 -11.67
N GLN A 40 2.55 5.79 -12.23
CA GLN A 40 3.18 6.04 -13.53
C GLN A 40 2.15 6.18 -14.66
N LYS A 41 1.04 5.45 -14.60
CA LYS A 41 -0.01 5.47 -15.64
C LYS A 41 -1.03 6.59 -15.45
N ASN A 42 -1.43 6.86 -14.21
CA ASN A 42 -2.59 7.69 -13.88
C ASN A 42 -2.24 8.90 -12.99
N GLY A 43 -0.95 9.09 -12.68
CA GLY A 43 -0.50 10.14 -11.76
C GLY A 43 -1.13 10.02 -10.38
N VAL A 44 -1.23 11.15 -9.69
CA VAL A 44 -1.84 11.25 -8.35
C VAL A 44 -3.32 10.84 -8.33
N GLU A 45 -4.02 10.90 -9.47
CA GLU A 45 -5.45 10.56 -9.56
C GLU A 45 -5.75 9.12 -9.13
N THR A 46 -4.78 8.21 -9.26
CA THR A 46 -4.97 6.81 -8.85
C THR A 46 -5.24 6.65 -7.34
N PHE A 47 -4.85 7.63 -6.53
CA PHE A 47 -5.04 7.60 -5.08
C PHE A 47 -6.23 8.44 -4.62
N LEU A 48 -6.69 9.38 -5.46
CA LEU A 48 -7.77 10.32 -5.14
C LEU A 48 -9.16 9.74 -5.47
N LYS A 49 -9.28 8.92 -6.53
CA LYS A 49 -10.57 8.38 -7.00
C LYS A 49 -11.26 7.40 -6.04
N SER A 50 -10.62 6.94 -4.97
CA SER A 50 -11.25 6.07 -3.95
C SER A 50 -11.93 6.83 -2.81
N TYR A 51 -11.83 8.16 -2.73
CA TYR A 51 -12.48 8.94 -1.66
C TYR A 51 -14.00 9.13 -1.84
N THR A 52 -14.59 8.71 -2.97
CA THR A 52 -16.03 8.87 -3.27
C THR A 52 -16.82 7.56 -3.24
N ASN A 53 -16.50 6.62 -2.36
CA ASN A 53 -17.43 5.50 -2.05
C ASN A 53 -18.10 5.67 -0.68
N TYR A 54 -18.61 6.87 -0.42
CA TYR A 54 -19.74 7.06 0.48
C TYR A 54 -21.02 7.05 -0.36
N SER A 55 -21.61 5.88 -0.50
CA SER A 55 -23.05 5.73 -0.45
C SER A 55 -23.30 4.58 0.52
N ALA A 56 -23.54 4.97 1.77
CA ALA A 56 -24.31 4.13 2.66
C ALA A 56 -25.75 4.17 2.13
N ASP A 57 -26.18 3.06 1.54
CA ASP A 57 -27.58 2.62 1.53
C ASP A 57 -27.60 1.24 2.20
#